data_AF-A0A2C4A4N5-F1
#
_entry.id   AF-A0A2C4A4N5-F1
#
_cell.length_a   1.000
_cell.length_b   1.000
_cell.length_c   1.000
_cell.angle_alpha   90.00
_cell.angle_beta   90.00
_cell.angle_gamma   90.00
#
_symmetry.space_group_name_H-M   'P 1'
#
loop_
_entity.id
_entity.type
_entity.pdbx_description
1 polymer ?
#
loop_
_entity_poly.entity_id
_entity_poly.type
_entity_poly.pdbx_seq_one_letter_code
_entity_poly.pdbx_strand_id
1 'polypeptide(L)' 'MTYLQQINNLASKLPLPVLQDINQRVGDWLACGGDENDEYIGQQLRFAQNYLEVRGKSNEQS' A
#
# COMPACT_ATOMS: atom_id res chain seq x y z
N MET A 1 14.25 -4.34 -4.69
CA MET A 1 12.86 -3.88 -4.86
C MET A 1 12.46 -3.24 -3.54
N THR A 2 12.15 -1.95 -3.53
CA THR A 2 11.82 -1.21 -2.30
C THR A 2 10.37 -1.47 -1.88
N TYR A 3 9.98 -1.03 -0.68
CA TYR A 3 8.58 -1.16 -0.25
C TYR A 3 7.66 -0.27 -1.11
N LEU A 4 8.11 0.94 -1.45
CA LEU A 4 7.37 1.83 -2.35
C LEU A 4 7.15 1.21 -3.73
N GLN A 5 8.18 0.60 -4.33
CA GLN A 5 8.04 -0.10 -5.61
C GLN A 5 7.00 -1.22 -5.56
N GLN A 6 6.93 -1.96 -4.45
CA GLN A 6 5.92 -3.00 -4.25
C GLN A 6 4.51 -2.41 -4.12
N ILE A 7 4.34 -1.28 -3.42
CA ILE A 7 3.06 -0.56 -3.35
C ILE A 7 2.60 -0.13 -4.75
N ASN A 8 3.49 0.42 -5.57
CA ASN A 8 3.17 0.85 -6.94
C ASN A 8 2.66 -0.31 -7.80
N ASN A 9 3.20 -1.52 -7.62
CA ASN A 9 2.73 -2.71 -8.33
C ASN A 9 1.32 -3.17 -7.90
N LEU A 10 0.84 -2.76 -6.73
CA LEU A 10 -0.50 -3.05 -6.21
C LEU A 10 -1.51 -1.94 -6.50
N ALA A 11 -1.05 -0.74 -6.87
CA ALA A 11 -1.87 0.47 -6.97
C ALA A 11 -3.13 0.28 -7.84
N SER A 12 -3.01 -0.39 -8.99
CA SER A 12 -4.13 -0.65 -9.91
C SER A 12 -5.20 -1.59 -9.37
N LYS A 13 -4.89 -2.36 -8.30
CA LYS A 13 -5.82 -3.30 -7.66
C LYS A 13 -6.54 -2.67 -6.47
N LEU A 14 -6.05 -1.55 -5.97
CA LEU A 14 -6.59 -0.89 -4.79
C LEU A 14 -7.74 0.05 -5.18
N PRO A 15 -8.84 0.10 -4.39
CA PRO A 15 -9.84 1.15 -4.55
C PRO A 15 -9.23 2.52 -4.37
N LEU A 16 -9.72 3.51 -5.13
CA LEU A 16 -9.19 4.87 -5.12
C LEU A 16 -9.02 5.48 -3.71
N PRO A 17 -10.00 5.36 -2.78
CA PRO A 17 -9.83 5.93 -1.44
C PRO A 17 -8.68 5.29 -0.64
N VAL A 18 -8.46 3.99 -0.83
CA VAL A 18 -7.38 3.25 -0.14
C VAL A 18 -6.03 3.64 -0.70
N LEU A 19 -5.92 3.75 -2.03
CA LEU A 19 -4.70 4.19 -2.70
C LEU A 19 -4.34 5.63 -2.32
N GLN A 20 -5.33 6.52 -2.21
CA GLN A 20 -5.12 7.91 -1.81
C GLN A 20 -4.57 8.03 -0.38
N ASP A 21 -5.10 7.28 0.58
CA ASP A 21 -4.60 7.28 1.97
C ASP A 21 -3.15 6.78 2.04
N ILE A 22 -2.83 5.68 1.35
CA ILE A 22 -1.46 5.15 1.28
C ILE A 22 -0.51 6.17 0.64
N ASN A 23 -0.90 6.77 -0.48
CA ASN A 23 -0.07 7.77 -1.17
C ASN A 23 0.17 9.00 -0.30
N GLN A 24 -0.82 9.47 0.45
CA GLN A 24 -0.67 10.60 1.36
C GLN A 24 0.36 10.29 2.44
N ARG A 25 0.22 9.14 3.12
CA ARG A 25 1.15 8.71 4.19
C ARG A 25 2.57 8.54 3.69
N VAL A 26 2.74 7.88 2.54
CA VAL A 26 4.05 7.69 1.91
C VAL A 26 4.64 9.04 1.51
N GLY A 27 3.85 9.91 0.88
CA GLY A 27 4.28 11.25 0.48
C GLY A 27 4.75 12.09 1.66
N ASP A 28 3.98 12.09 2.75
CA ASP A 28 4.32 12.82 3.98
C ASP A 28 5.63 12.29 4.61
N TRP A 29 5.82 10.97 4.60
CA TRP A 29 7.05 10.35 5.13
C TRP A 29 8.28 10.74 4.33
N LEU A 30 8.20 10.63 2.99
CA LEU A 30 9.30 11.00 2.10
C LEU A 30 9.60 12.50 2.16
N ALA A 31 8.57 13.35 2.29
CA ALA A 31 8.74 14.79 2.46
C ALA A 31 9.48 15.17 3.76
N CYS A 32 9.39 14.32 4.79
CA CYS A 32 10.13 14.47 6.05
C CYS A 32 11.57 13.93 5.97
N GLY A 33 12.01 13.44 4.81
CA GLY A 33 13.35 12.85 4.61
C GLY A 33 13.43 11.35 4.89
N GLY A 34 12.29 10.66 4.97
CA GLY A 34 12.25 9.20 5.10
C GLY A 34 12.67 8.47 3.82
N ASP A 35 13.04 7.19 3.96
CA ASP A 35 13.48 6.32 2.87
C ASP A 35 12.36 5.39 2.36
N GLU A 36 12.44 5.03 1.09
CA GLU A 36 11.49 4.11 0.44
C GLU A 36 11.55 2.64 0.97
N ASN A 37 12.58 2.31 1.75
CA ASN A 37 12.74 1.03 2.45
C ASN A 37 12.48 1.12 3.96
N ASP A 38 12.02 2.28 4.46
CA ASP A 38 11.72 2.41 5.88
C ASP A 38 10.58 1.47 6.30
N GLU A 39 10.66 0.98 7.54
CA GLU A 39 9.64 0.10 8.12
C GLU A 39 8.24 0.71 8.06
N TYR A 40 8.13 2.03 8.12
CA TYR A 40 6.88 2.77 7.95
C TYR A 40 6.22 2.51 6.59
N ILE A 41 7.00 2.57 5.50
CA ILE A 41 6.51 2.25 4.15
C ILE A 41 6.16 0.76 4.05
N GLY A 42 6.96 -0.10 4.69
CA GLY A 42 6.66 -1.53 4.80
C GLY A 42 5.32 -1.82 5.50
N GLN A 43 4.91 -1.00 6.47
CA GLN A 43 3.59 -1.11 7.10
C GLN A 43 2.46 -0.78 6.10
N GLN A 44 2.63 0.25 5.26
CA GLN A 44 1.65 0.60 4.22
C GLN A 44 1.52 -0.51 3.17
N LEU A 45 2.64 -1.15 2.80
CA LEU A 45 2.64 -2.31 1.91
C LEU A 45 1.86 -3.48 2.50
N ARG A 46 2.12 -3.85 3.76
CA ARG A 46 1.40 -4.95 4.44
C ARG A 46 -0.10 -4.68 4.51
N PHE A 47 -0.48 -3.43 4.78
CA PHE A 47 -1.88 -3.04 4.77
C PHE A 47 -2.51 -3.23 3.38
N ALA A 48 -1.85 -2.76 2.31
CA ALA A 48 -2.33 -2.94 0.93
C ALA A 48 -2.50 -4.42 0.55
N GLN A 49 -1.53 -5.26 0.91
CA GLN A 49 -1.57 -6.71 0.66
C GLN A 49 -2.75 -7.36 1.39
N ASN A 50 -2.87 -7.11 2.70
CA ASN A 50 -3.96 -7.66 3.53
C ASN A 50 -5.34 -7.20 3.03
N TYR A 51 -5.46 -5.94 2.59
CA TYR A 51 -6.71 -5.41 2.05
C TYR A 51 -7.15 -6.20 0.80
N LEU A 52 -6.21 -6.50 -0.11
CA LEU A 52 -6.48 -7.27 -1.32
C LEU A 52 -6.80 -8.73 -1.01
N GLU A 53 -6.10 -9.35 -0.05
CA GLU A 53 -6.37 -10.73 0.37
C GLU A 53 -7.78 -10.90 0.95
N VAL A 54 -8.21 -9.98 1.82
CA VAL A 54 -9.55 -10.03 2.42
C VAL A 54 -10.63 -9.85 1.35
N ARG A 55 -10.44 -8.91 0.40
CA ARG A 55 -11.36 -8.69 -0.71
C ARG A 55 -11.40 -9.85 -1.70
N GLY A 56 -10.26 -10.48 -1.98
CA GLY A 56 -10.17 -11.67 -2.83
C GLY A 56 -10.97 -12.84 -2.25
N LYS A 57 -10.84 -13.08 -0.94
CA LYS A 57 -11.60 -14.12 -0.22
C LYS A 57 -13.10 -13.87 -0.21
N SER A 58 -13.56 -12.62 -0.24
CA SER A 58 -14.99 -12.30 -0.34
C SER A 58 -15.60 -12.63 -1.70
N ASN A 59 -14.79 -12.64 -2.78
CA ASN A 59 -15.28 -12.93 -4.13
C ASN A 59 -15.27 -14.43 -4.49
N GLU A 60 -14.58 -15.27 -3.74
CA GLU A 60 -14.56 -16.74 -3.93
C GLU A 60 -15.66 -17.48 -3.15
N GLN A 61 -16.48 -16.77 -2.36
CA GLN A 61 -17.59 -17.34 -1.57
C GLN A 61 -18.99 -16.93 -2.06
N SER A 62 -19.11 -16.36 -3.26
CA SER A 62 -20.41 -16.01 -3.89
C SER A 62 -20.70 -16.87 -5.12
#